data_AF-A0A6C1BTK2-F1
#
_entry.id   AF-A0A6C1BTK2-F1
#
_cell.length_a   1.000
_cell.length_b   1.000
_cell.length_c   1.000
_cell.angle_alpha   90.00
_cell.angle_beta   90.00
_cell.angle_gamma   90.00
#
_symmetry.space_group_name_H-M   'P 1'
#
loop_
_entity.id
_entity.type
_entity.pdbx_description
1 polymer ?
#
loop_
_entity_poly.entity_id
_entity_poly.type
_entity_poly.pdbx_seq_one_letter_code
_entity_poly.pdbx_strand_id
1 'polypeptide(L)'
;MKRKTYLIEVLTPLHVGAGQGLSHVDLPIMREVHTGFPFVPGSAIKGSAREYALREVWKRHLANSGVKLSDLDEEVSKGKKLKEDEAKKIKDDLEYLRSVFGTAGELEEGSAGKVSFGDASILLFPVRSLSHIFLLVTCPYVISRFARTVGMDIPPQKVEDTEALCYSMEITIDGQVVLEEFVFKAKEAGEDFKKFVDLLGIGYKHRVVCVSDTVFSELVQNYTEV
;
A
#
# COMPACT_ATOMS: atom_id res chain seq x y z
N MET A 1 7.31 1.36 21.51
CA MET A 1 6.72 0.38 20.57
C MET A 1 7.58 0.35 19.31
N LYS A 2 8.02 -0.83 18.84
CA LYS A 2 8.90 -0.93 17.66
C LYS A 2 8.05 -0.86 16.39
N ARG A 3 8.22 0.19 15.58
CA ARG A 3 7.53 0.37 14.30
C ARG A 3 8.43 -0.06 13.15
N LYS A 4 7.87 -0.75 12.16
CA LYS A 4 8.50 -1.00 10.86
C LYS A 4 7.59 -0.43 9.77
N THR A 5 8.18 0.30 8.84
CA THR A 5 7.49 0.87 7.69
C THR A 5 7.85 0.07 6.44
N TYR A 6 6.87 -0.19 5.58
CA TYR A 6 7.03 -0.90 4.33
C TYR A 6 6.52 -0.02 3.19
N LEU A 7 7.20 -0.10 2.05
CA LEU A 7 6.70 0.41 0.77
C LEU A 7 6.09 -0.76 0.01
N ILE A 8 4.93 -0.55 -0.60
CA ILE A 8 4.22 -1.58 -1.37
C ILE A 8 4.17 -1.09 -2.81
N GLU A 9 4.89 -1.77 -3.70
CA GLU A 9 4.82 -1.55 -5.15
C GLU A 9 3.73 -2.44 -5.73
N VAL A 10 2.82 -1.84 -6.49
CA VAL A 10 1.71 -2.54 -7.14
C VAL A 10 2.16 -2.96 -8.53
N LEU A 11 2.45 -4.25 -8.72
CA LEU A 11 2.92 -4.81 -10.01
C LEU A 11 1.80 -5.08 -11.02
N THR A 12 0.59 -5.30 -10.53
CA THR A 12 -0.61 -5.58 -11.30
C THR A 12 -1.76 -4.73 -10.75
N PRO A 13 -2.74 -4.31 -11.56
CA PRO A 13 -3.89 -3.55 -11.08
C PRO A 13 -4.46 -4.13 -9.78
N LEU A 14 -4.54 -3.30 -8.74
CA LEU A 14 -4.96 -3.70 -7.40
C LEU A 14 -6.36 -3.17 -7.13
N HIS A 15 -7.30 -4.08 -6.93
CA HIS A 15 -8.66 -3.74 -6.52
C HIS A 15 -8.86 -4.08 -5.03
N VAL A 16 -8.96 -3.03 -4.20
CA VAL A 16 -9.38 -3.15 -2.80
C VAL A 16 -10.82 -2.68 -2.71
N GLY A 17 -11.76 -3.61 -2.68
CA GLY A 17 -13.19 -3.28 -2.77
C GLY A 17 -13.71 -2.51 -1.56
N ALA A 18 -14.49 -1.46 -1.82
CA ALA A 18 -15.20 -0.69 -0.79
C ALA A 18 -16.64 -1.13 -0.56
N GLY A 19 -17.07 -2.23 -1.20
CA GLY A 19 -18.47 -2.64 -1.29
C GLY A 19 -19.12 -2.12 -2.58
N GLN A 20 -20.45 -2.18 -2.66
CA GLN A 20 -21.20 -1.60 -3.78
C GLN A 20 -21.43 -0.10 -3.54
N GLY A 21 -21.08 0.70 -4.54
CA GLY A 21 -21.30 2.16 -4.52
C GLY A 21 -22.66 2.54 -5.11
N LEU A 22 -23.17 3.72 -4.71
CA LEU A 22 -24.28 4.40 -5.42
C LEU A 22 -23.78 5.33 -6.54
N SER A 23 -22.48 5.25 -6.87
CA SER A 23 -21.82 6.07 -7.89
C SER A 23 -21.96 5.44 -9.28
N HIS A 24 -21.37 6.07 -10.30
CA HIS A 24 -21.29 5.54 -11.66
C HIS A 24 -20.42 4.27 -11.78
N VAL A 25 -19.61 3.97 -10.76
CA VAL A 25 -18.80 2.76 -10.66
C VAL A 25 -19.45 1.81 -9.66
N ASP A 26 -19.84 0.61 -10.13
CA ASP A 26 -20.54 -0.39 -9.30
C ASP A 26 -19.68 -0.89 -8.14
N LEU A 27 -18.40 -1.17 -8.43
CA LEU A 27 -17.41 -1.70 -7.49
C LEU A 27 -16.24 -0.71 -7.37
N PRO A 28 -16.37 0.34 -6.55
CA PRO A 28 -15.30 1.29 -6.34
C PRO A 28 -14.17 0.70 -5.49
N ILE A 29 -12.96 1.19 -5.75
CA ILE A 29 -11.82 0.96 -4.85
C ILE A 29 -11.96 1.77 -3.55
N MET A 30 -11.30 1.30 -2.50
CA MET A 30 -11.29 1.93 -1.19
C MET A 30 -10.51 3.26 -1.21
N ARG A 31 -11.17 4.32 -0.72
CA ARG A 31 -10.66 5.69 -0.69
C ARG A 31 -10.86 6.32 0.69
N GLU A 32 -9.93 7.18 1.06
CA GLU A 32 -10.01 7.96 2.30
C GLU A 32 -11.10 9.02 2.19
N VAL A 33 -11.98 9.10 3.19
CA VAL A 33 -13.16 9.99 3.13
C VAL A 33 -12.80 11.48 3.00
N HIS A 34 -11.69 11.91 3.59
CA HIS A 34 -11.33 13.33 3.70
C HIS A 34 -10.46 13.84 2.54
N THR A 35 -9.79 12.95 1.81
CA THR A 35 -8.93 13.32 0.67
C THR A 35 -9.41 12.75 -0.66
N GLY A 36 -10.22 11.69 -0.64
CA GLY A 36 -10.55 10.90 -1.82
C GLY A 36 -9.40 9.99 -2.30
N PHE A 37 -8.28 9.93 -1.58
CA PHE A 37 -7.10 9.19 -2.05
C PHE A 37 -7.28 7.67 -1.88
N PRO A 38 -6.84 6.85 -2.85
CA PRO A 38 -6.82 5.41 -2.70
C PRO A 38 -5.96 4.99 -1.50
N PHE A 39 -6.43 4.00 -0.74
CA PHE A 39 -5.65 3.39 0.34
C PHE A 39 -5.99 1.91 0.49
N VAL A 40 -5.08 1.16 1.12
CA VAL A 40 -5.32 -0.23 1.51
C VAL A 40 -5.48 -0.30 3.02
N PRO A 41 -6.62 -0.75 3.56
CA PRO A 41 -6.80 -0.88 5.00
C PRO A 41 -5.79 -1.86 5.61
N GLY A 42 -5.34 -1.56 6.82
CA GLY A 42 -4.49 -2.44 7.62
C GLY A 42 -5.15 -3.79 7.86
N SER A 43 -6.49 -3.86 7.93
CA SER A 43 -7.24 -5.11 8.01
C SER A 43 -7.12 -5.97 6.74
N ALA A 44 -7.12 -5.36 5.55
CA ALA A 44 -6.92 -6.05 4.27
C ALA A 44 -5.49 -6.56 4.13
N ILE A 45 -4.50 -5.77 4.56
CA ILE A 45 -3.08 -6.18 4.61
C ILE A 45 -2.91 -7.33 5.60
N LYS A 46 -3.48 -7.21 6.81
CA LYS A 46 -3.47 -8.26 7.83
C LYS A 46 -4.08 -9.55 7.31
N GLY A 47 -5.25 -9.47 6.66
CA GLY A 47 -5.94 -10.63 6.10
C GLY A 47 -5.11 -11.33 5.03
N SER A 48 -4.54 -10.57 4.09
CA SER A 48 -3.68 -11.11 3.02
C SER A 48 -2.40 -11.74 3.57
N ALA A 49 -1.75 -11.09 4.54
CA ALA A 49 -0.55 -11.62 5.20
C ALA A 49 -0.85 -12.89 6.00
N ARG A 50 -2.00 -12.95 6.67
CA ARG A 50 -2.47 -14.12 7.41
C ARG A 50 -2.71 -15.30 6.47
N GLU A 51 -3.46 -15.08 5.40
CA GLU A 51 -3.73 -16.10 4.37
C GLU A 51 -2.44 -16.63 3.75
N TYR A 52 -1.48 -15.75 3.43
CA TYR A 52 -0.17 -16.15 2.93
C TYR A 52 0.58 -17.04 3.94
N ALA A 53 0.64 -16.63 5.20
CA ALA A 53 1.33 -17.40 6.24
C ALA A 53 0.67 -18.77 6.48
N LEU A 54 -0.67 -18.83 6.49
CA LEU A 54 -1.42 -20.08 6.57
C LEU A 54 -1.10 -21.02 5.41
N ARG A 55 -1.07 -20.50 4.17
CA ARG A 55 -0.72 -21.28 2.97
C ARG A 55 0.68 -21.85 3.04
N GLU A 56 1.64 -21.08 3.55
CA GLU A 56 3.03 -21.55 3.68
C GLU A 56 3.16 -22.69 4.69
N VAL A 57 2.52 -22.58 5.85
CA VAL A 57 2.47 -23.68 6.85
C VAL A 57 1.77 -24.90 6.26
N TRP A 58 0.63 -24.69 5.60
CA TRP A 58 -0.13 -25.77 4.96
C TRP A 58 0.69 -26.52 3.91
N LYS A 59 1.37 -25.80 3.00
CA LYS A 59 2.24 -26.41 1.97
C LYS A 59 3.36 -27.24 2.58
N ARG A 60 4.01 -26.73 3.64
CA ARG A 60 5.17 -27.40 4.27
C ARG A 60 4.79 -28.66 5.04
N HIS A 61 3.66 -28.64 5.73
CA HIS A 61 3.38 -29.67 6.74
C HIS A 61 2.14 -30.53 6.44
N LEU A 62 1.15 -30.02 5.70
CA LEU A 62 -0.21 -30.58 5.64
C LEU A 62 -0.73 -30.88 4.23
N ALA A 63 -0.05 -30.44 3.16
CA ALA A 63 -0.52 -30.60 1.78
C ALA A 63 -0.83 -32.06 1.39
N ASN A 64 -0.10 -33.02 1.97
CA ASN A 64 -0.28 -34.46 1.72
C ASN A 64 -1.15 -35.17 2.77
N SER A 65 -1.63 -34.45 3.79
CA SER A 65 -2.39 -35.02 4.91
C SER A 65 -3.91 -35.03 4.67
N GLY A 66 -4.38 -34.45 3.56
CA GLY A 66 -5.81 -34.32 3.25
C GLY A 66 -6.53 -33.20 4.03
N VAL A 67 -5.81 -32.47 4.87
CA VAL A 67 -6.30 -31.30 5.62
C VAL A 67 -6.57 -30.15 4.65
N LYS A 68 -7.72 -29.46 4.78
CA LYS A 68 -8.01 -28.26 4.00
C LYS A 68 -7.40 -27.02 4.66
N LEU A 69 -7.10 -26.00 3.86
CA LEU A 69 -6.62 -24.72 4.37
C LEU A 69 -7.61 -24.07 5.36
N SER A 70 -8.92 -24.23 5.10
CA SER A 70 -9.98 -23.77 6.00
C SER A 70 -9.92 -24.43 7.38
N ASP A 71 -9.56 -25.71 7.45
CA ASP A 71 -9.45 -26.43 8.72
C ASP A 71 -8.24 -25.92 9.53
N LEU A 72 -7.14 -25.59 8.85
CA LEU A 72 -5.99 -24.94 9.48
C LEU A 72 -6.34 -23.53 9.97
N ASP A 73 -7.08 -22.74 9.19
CA ASP A 73 -7.49 -21.40 9.61
C ASP A 73 -8.45 -21.43 10.82
N GLU A 74 -9.38 -22.39 10.84
CA GLU A 74 -10.22 -22.67 12.01
C GLU A 74 -9.39 -23.11 13.22
N GLU A 75 -8.39 -23.97 13.04
CA GLU A 75 -7.46 -24.38 14.10
C GLU A 75 -6.71 -23.18 14.68
N VAL A 76 -6.20 -22.29 13.84
CA VAL A 76 -5.52 -21.06 14.30
C VAL A 76 -6.50 -20.15 15.03
N SER A 77 -7.73 -20.01 14.53
CA SER A 77 -8.73 -19.09 15.07
C SER A 77 -9.36 -19.55 16.37
N LYS A 78 -9.79 -20.81 16.45
CA LYS A 78 -10.67 -21.37 17.48
C LYS A 78 -10.10 -22.62 18.16
N GLY A 79 -9.13 -23.28 17.53
CA GLY A 79 -8.56 -24.54 17.98
C GLY A 79 -9.48 -25.76 17.80
N LYS A 80 -8.92 -26.96 18.01
CA LYS A 80 -9.62 -28.27 18.08
C LYS A 80 -10.23 -28.75 16.74
N LYS A 81 -9.67 -28.33 15.61
CA LYS A 81 -10.09 -28.75 14.27
C LYS A 81 -9.17 -29.80 13.65
N LEU A 82 -7.87 -29.73 13.92
CA LEU A 82 -6.91 -30.71 13.43
C LEU A 82 -6.83 -31.94 14.34
N LYS A 83 -6.41 -33.07 13.78
CA LYS A 83 -6.09 -34.24 14.60
C LYS A 83 -4.86 -33.95 15.46
N GLU A 84 -4.76 -34.64 16.60
CA GLU A 84 -3.72 -34.36 17.60
C GLU A 84 -2.30 -34.57 17.07
N ASP A 85 -2.10 -35.55 16.18
CA ASP A 85 -0.84 -35.83 15.49
C ASP A 85 -0.45 -34.70 14.52
N GLU A 86 -1.42 -34.17 13.78
CA GLU A 86 -1.22 -33.06 12.84
C GLU A 86 -0.94 -31.74 13.58
N ALA A 87 -1.71 -31.46 14.64
CA ALA A 87 -1.53 -30.27 15.47
C ALA A 87 -0.17 -30.27 16.18
N LYS A 88 0.29 -31.42 16.69
CA LYS A 88 1.63 -31.56 17.29
C LYS A 88 2.75 -31.27 16.28
N LYS A 89 2.56 -31.65 15.02
CA LYS A 89 3.56 -31.45 13.95
C LYS A 89 3.82 -29.97 13.63
N ILE A 90 2.81 -29.10 13.82
CA ILE A 90 2.86 -27.67 13.47
C ILE A 90 2.71 -26.76 14.68
N LYS A 91 2.97 -27.27 15.88
CA LYS A 91 2.71 -26.56 17.14
C LYS A 91 3.35 -25.16 17.17
N ASP A 92 4.62 -25.06 16.78
CA ASP A 92 5.36 -23.79 16.80
C ASP A 92 4.79 -22.78 15.79
N ASP A 93 4.36 -23.25 14.61
CA ASP A 93 3.70 -22.41 13.61
C ASP A 93 2.35 -21.90 14.10
N LEU A 94 1.56 -22.75 14.79
CA LEU A 94 0.29 -22.35 15.39
C LEU A 94 0.50 -21.27 16.46
N GLU A 95 1.47 -21.45 17.35
CA GLU A 95 1.83 -20.45 18.36
C GLU A 95 2.27 -19.13 17.73
N TYR A 96 3.10 -19.19 16.68
CA TYR A 96 3.53 -18.01 15.93
C TYR A 96 2.35 -17.28 15.29
N LEU A 97 1.51 -17.98 14.52
CA LEU A 97 0.35 -17.42 13.83
C LEU A 97 -0.63 -16.77 14.81
N ARG A 98 -0.96 -17.45 15.91
CA ARG A 98 -1.81 -16.91 16.97
C ARG A 98 -1.19 -15.68 17.62
N SER A 99 0.14 -15.68 17.85
CA SER A 99 0.83 -14.53 18.43
C SER A 99 0.81 -13.30 17.53
N VAL A 100 0.88 -13.46 16.20
CA VAL A 100 0.92 -12.36 15.25
C VAL A 100 -0.49 -11.82 14.98
N PHE A 101 -1.43 -12.71 14.66
CA PHE A 101 -2.75 -12.34 14.15
C PHE A 101 -3.86 -12.30 15.23
N GLY A 102 -3.63 -12.97 16.37
CA GLY A 102 -4.62 -13.18 17.42
C GLY A 102 -5.52 -14.39 17.15
N THR A 103 -6.42 -14.66 18.10
CA THR A 103 -7.45 -15.70 17.99
C THR A 103 -8.85 -15.08 17.99
N ALA A 104 -9.84 -15.80 17.45
CA ALA A 104 -11.25 -15.44 17.58
C ALA A 104 -11.84 -16.18 18.81
N GLY A 105 -12.83 -15.59 19.48
CA GLY A 105 -13.34 -16.05 20.78
C GLY A 105 -13.86 -17.50 20.86
N GLU A 106 -13.98 -17.98 22.12
CA GLU A 106 -14.31 -19.32 22.67
C GLU A 106 -13.15 -20.30 22.97
N LEU A 107 -11.89 -19.91 22.79
CA LEU A 107 -10.83 -20.47 23.63
C LEU A 107 -10.90 -19.75 25.00
N GLU A 108 -10.70 -20.46 26.11
CA GLU A 108 -10.68 -19.87 27.47
C GLU A 108 -9.70 -18.68 27.60
N GLU A 109 -8.77 -18.53 26.65
CA GLU A 109 -7.83 -17.42 26.49
C GLU A 109 -7.88 -16.82 25.07
N GLY A 110 -9.02 -16.24 24.66
CA GLY A 110 -9.04 -15.38 23.47
C GLY A 110 -8.00 -14.25 23.59
N SER A 111 -7.10 -14.11 22.62
CA SER A 111 -5.96 -13.20 22.71
C SER A 111 -5.80 -12.31 21.48
N ALA A 112 -5.52 -11.02 21.73
CA ALA A 112 -5.20 -10.07 20.68
C ALA A 112 -3.83 -10.36 20.07
N GLY A 113 -3.70 -10.19 18.75
CA GLY A 113 -2.42 -10.29 18.07
C GLY A 113 -1.43 -9.24 18.57
N LYS A 114 -0.15 -9.60 18.65
CA LYS A 114 0.95 -8.71 19.09
C LYS A 114 1.38 -7.71 18.02
N VAL A 115 0.88 -7.84 16.78
CA VAL A 115 1.22 -6.98 15.65
C VAL A 115 0.00 -6.17 15.22
N SER A 116 0.18 -4.85 15.16
CA SER A 116 -0.79 -3.95 14.55
C SER A 116 -0.37 -3.63 13.12
N PHE A 117 -1.32 -3.77 12.19
CA PHE A 117 -1.13 -3.45 10.78
C PHE A 117 -1.76 -2.08 10.52
N GLY A 118 -0.93 -1.12 10.09
CA GLY A 118 -1.41 0.19 9.67
C GLY A 118 -1.94 0.17 8.25
N ASP A 119 -2.74 1.18 7.91
CA ASP A 119 -3.21 1.40 6.55
C ASP A 119 -2.05 1.78 5.62
N ALA A 120 -2.08 1.27 4.39
CA ALA A 120 -1.16 1.71 3.35
C ALA A 120 -1.78 2.89 2.60
N SER A 121 -1.23 4.07 2.82
CA SER A 121 -1.59 5.30 2.09
C SER A 121 -0.80 5.40 0.79
N ILE A 122 -1.40 6.01 -0.23
CA ILE A 122 -0.72 6.28 -1.49
C ILE A 122 0.50 7.18 -1.29
N LEU A 123 1.57 6.90 -2.03
CA LEU A 123 2.82 7.67 -2.01
C LEU A 123 3.21 8.19 -3.39
N LEU A 124 3.12 7.31 -4.39
CA LEU A 124 3.37 7.63 -5.80
C LEU A 124 2.21 7.05 -6.61
N PHE A 125 1.70 7.82 -7.56
CA PHE A 125 0.66 7.39 -8.47
C PHE A 125 1.17 7.43 -9.92
N PRO A 126 1.13 6.32 -10.67
CA PRO A 126 1.55 6.32 -12.06
C PRO A 126 0.52 7.04 -12.92
N VAL A 127 0.97 8.02 -13.71
CA VAL A 127 0.12 8.76 -14.65
C VAL A 127 0.78 8.74 -16.01
N ARG A 128 -0.01 8.50 -17.06
CA ARG A 128 0.48 8.51 -18.44
C ARG A 128 1.15 9.85 -18.74
N SER A 129 2.29 9.78 -19.43
CA SER A 129 3.02 10.97 -19.85
C SER A 129 3.45 10.85 -21.31
N LEU A 130 3.58 12.00 -21.98
CA LEU A 130 4.14 12.03 -23.33
C LEU A 130 5.61 11.61 -23.36
N SER A 131 6.37 11.83 -22.29
CA SER A 131 7.73 11.32 -22.15
C SER A 131 7.73 10.07 -21.26
N HIS A 132 8.65 9.14 -21.51
CA HIS A 132 8.88 7.95 -20.66
C HIS A 132 7.66 7.04 -20.42
N ILE A 133 6.58 7.17 -21.21
CA ILE A 133 5.32 6.42 -21.16
C ILE A 133 4.44 6.80 -19.95
N PHE A 134 5.03 6.84 -18.75
CA PHE A 134 4.38 7.27 -17.53
C PHE A 134 5.38 7.92 -16.58
N LEU A 135 4.86 8.78 -15.70
CA LEU A 135 5.61 9.39 -14.61
C LEU A 135 4.94 9.03 -13.28
N LEU A 136 5.75 9.01 -12.22
CA LEU A 136 5.28 8.74 -10.86
C LEU A 136 5.01 10.07 -10.16
N VAL A 137 3.73 10.37 -9.96
CA VAL A 137 3.27 11.64 -9.43
C VAL A 137 3.09 11.56 -7.92
N THR A 138 3.44 12.63 -7.21
CA THR A 138 3.15 12.88 -5.79
C THR A 138 2.76 14.35 -5.60
N CYS A 139 2.38 14.74 -4.38
CA CYS A 139 2.14 16.13 -3.99
C CYS A 139 2.74 16.46 -2.61
N PRO A 140 2.85 17.76 -2.26
CA PRO A 140 3.33 18.21 -0.96
C PRO A 140 2.63 17.55 0.22
N TYR A 141 1.30 17.42 0.20
CA TYR A 141 0.53 16.80 1.27
C TYR A 141 0.94 15.33 1.51
N VAL A 142 1.11 14.56 0.44
CA VAL A 142 1.54 13.14 0.50
C VAL A 142 2.95 13.03 1.09
N ILE A 143 3.88 13.88 0.65
CA ILE A 143 5.25 13.92 1.16
C ILE A 143 5.26 14.26 2.65
N SER A 144 4.54 15.30 3.07
CA SER A 144 4.44 15.69 4.48
C SER A 144 3.76 14.61 5.33
N ARG A 145 2.81 13.87 4.77
CA ARG A 145 2.20 12.71 5.46
C ARG A 145 3.20 11.56 5.62
N PHE A 146 3.96 11.22 4.58
CA PHE A 146 5.02 10.23 4.67
C PHE A 146 6.08 10.62 5.71
N ALA A 147 6.56 11.86 5.67
CA ALA A 147 7.55 12.40 6.61
C ALA A 147 7.11 12.22 8.07
N ARG A 148 5.85 12.59 8.39
CA ARG A 148 5.23 12.35 9.72
C ARG A 148 5.21 10.87 10.08
N THR A 149 4.87 10.00 9.13
CA THR A 149 4.81 8.54 9.33
C THR A 149 6.18 7.94 9.60
N VAL A 150 7.26 8.40 8.97
CA VAL A 150 8.61 7.87 9.23
C VAL A 150 9.36 8.61 10.34
N GLY A 151 8.84 9.75 10.81
CA GLY A 151 9.46 10.58 11.84
C GLY A 151 10.59 11.45 11.28
N MET A 152 10.48 11.86 10.02
CA MET A 152 11.40 12.78 9.36
C MET A 152 10.80 14.17 9.28
N ASP A 153 11.68 15.16 9.26
CA ASP A 153 11.32 16.54 8.97
C ASP A 153 11.67 16.85 7.51
N ILE A 154 10.65 16.87 6.65
CA ILE A 154 10.77 17.27 5.25
C ILE A 154 9.90 18.52 5.11
N PRO A 155 10.50 19.69 4.83
CA PRO A 155 9.74 20.93 4.77
C PRO A 155 8.71 20.86 3.64
N PRO A 156 7.50 21.40 3.86
CA PRO A 156 6.46 21.41 2.85
C PRO A 156 6.93 22.22 1.64
N GLN A 157 6.72 21.66 0.45
CA GLN A 157 7.07 22.32 -0.81
C GLN A 157 5.83 23.02 -1.35
N LYS A 158 5.98 24.26 -1.80
CA LYS A 158 4.92 24.95 -2.51
C LYS A 158 5.04 24.62 -4.00
N VAL A 159 3.98 24.06 -4.56
CA VAL A 159 3.87 23.77 -6.00
C VAL A 159 2.57 24.38 -6.48
N GLU A 160 2.65 25.26 -7.47
CA GLU A 160 1.47 25.87 -8.10
C GLU A 160 0.81 24.86 -9.06
N ASP A 161 -0.48 25.01 -9.34
CA ASP A 161 -1.25 24.09 -10.21
C ASP A 161 -0.71 24.02 -11.66
N THR A 162 0.11 24.99 -12.07
CA THR A 162 0.70 25.06 -13.41
C THR A 162 2.15 24.57 -13.48
N GLU A 163 2.67 24.01 -12.38
CA GLU A 163 4.07 23.65 -12.23
C GLU A 163 4.24 22.20 -11.79
N ALA A 164 5.36 21.59 -12.22
CA ALA A 164 5.78 20.27 -11.76
C ALA A 164 7.23 20.31 -11.31
N LEU A 165 7.50 19.94 -10.06
CA LEU A 165 8.86 19.74 -9.56
C LEU A 165 9.36 18.37 -10.01
N CYS A 166 10.44 18.35 -10.77
CA CYS A 166 10.97 17.16 -11.41
C CYS A 166 12.22 16.69 -10.67
N TYR A 167 12.30 15.40 -10.33
CA TYR A 167 13.55 14.83 -9.79
C TYR A 167 14.69 14.94 -10.80
N SER A 168 14.42 14.60 -12.07
CA SER A 168 15.31 14.79 -13.21
C SER A 168 14.60 15.61 -14.29
N MET A 169 15.32 16.52 -14.94
CA MET A 169 14.79 17.31 -16.06
C MET A 169 14.77 16.53 -17.39
N GLU A 170 15.30 15.31 -17.43
CA GLU A 170 15.30 14.44 -18.63
C GLU A 170 13.90 14.06 -19.11
N ILE A 171 12.91 14.13 -18.22
CA ILE A 171 11.50 13.82 -18.52
C ILE A 171 10.77 14.95 -19.24
N THR A 172 11.44 16.08 -19.46
CA THR A 172 10.79 17.27 -20.01
C THR A 172 10.82 17.28 -21.54
N ILE A 173 9.78 17.85 -22.15
CA ILE A 173 9.71 18.15 -23.58
C ILE A 173 9.56 19.67 -23.66
N ASP A 174 10.54 20.36 -24.27
CA ASP A 174 10.58 21.83 -24.36
C ASP A 174 10.38 22.56 -23.02
N GLY A 175 10.93 21.99 -21.94
CA GLY A 175 10.81 22.54 -20.57
C GLY A 175 9.43 22.33 -19.93
N GLN A 176 8.59 21.46 -20.50
CA GLN A 176 7.28 21.11 -19.98
C GLN A 176 7.21 19.64 -19.57
N VAL A 177 6.35 19.35 -18.60
CA VAL A 177 5.91 17.99 -18.27
C VAL A 177 4.45 17.87 -18.70
N VAL A 178 4.14 16.83 -19.46
CA VAL A 178 2.76 16.55 -19.89
C VAL A 178 2.29 15.27 -19.21
N LEU A 179 1.23 15.37 -18.42
CA LEU A 179 0.57 14.26 -17.73
C LEU A 179 -0.85 14.18 -18.26
N GLU A 180 -1.18 13.11 -18.97
CA GLU A 180 -2.47 12.97 -19.66
C GLU A 180 -2.76 14.19 -20.56
N GLU A 181 -3.77 14.98 -20.23
CA GLU A 181 -4.15 16.22 -20.92
C GLU A 181 -3.55 17.48 -20.28
N PHE A 182 -2.92 17.37 -19.12
CA PHE A 182 -2.38 18.49 -18.37
C PHE A 182 -0.95 18.82 -18.80
N VAL A 183 -0.65 20.11 -18.93
CA VAL A 183 0.67 20.63 -19.28
C VAL A 183 1.18 21.50 -18.13
N PHE A 184 2.36 21.15 -17.61
CA PHE A 184 3.01 21.85 -16.51
C PHE A 184 4.33 22.45 -16.94
N LYS A 185 4.65 23.62 -16.41
CA LYS A 185 6.01 24.17 -16.47
C LYS A 185 6.92 23.31 -15.59
N ALA A 186 7.94 22.71 -16.20
CA ALA A 186 8.89 21.91 -15.46
C ALA A 186 9.83 22.79 -14.64
N LYS A 187 10.04 22.41 -13.38
CA LYS A 187 11.02 23.02 -12.49
C LYS A 187 11.90 21.92 -11.91
N GLU A 188 13.20 22.17 -11.87
CA GLU A 188 14.09 21.24 -11.17
C GLU A 188 13.77 21.26 -9.67
N ALA A 189 13.64 20.08 -9.08
CA ALA A 189 13.32 19.96 -7.68
C ALA A 189 14.52 20.30 -6.77
N GLY A 190 14.23 20.92 -5.62
CA GLY A 190 15.22 21.20 -4.59
C GLY A 190 15.74 19.94 -3.88
N GLU A 191 16.77 20.10 -3.05
CA GLU A 191 17.42 18.98 -2.35
C GLU A 191 16.47 18.13 -1.51
N ASP A 192 15.49 18.75 -0.84
CA ASP A 192 14.60 18.01 0.07
C ASP A 192 13.69 17.04 -0.68
N PHE A 193 13.25 17.42 -1.89
CA PHE A 193 12.51 16.51 -2.77
C PHE A 193 13.40 15.36 -3.23
N LYS A 194 14.62 15.66 -3.67
CA LYS A 194 15.56 14.64 -4.14
C LYS A 194 15.90 13.65 -3.02
N LYS A 195 16.15 14.14 -1.79
CA LYS A 195 16.34 13.32 -0.58
C LYS A 195 15.14 12.42 -0.30
N PHE A 196 13.92 12.95 -0.40
CA PHE A 196 12.69 12.15 -0.26
C PHE A 196 12.65 11.00 -1.27
N VAL A 197 12.81 11.31 -2.57
CA VAL A 197 12.79 10.29 -3.63
C VAL A 197 13.92 9.29 -3.47
N ASP A 198 15.09 9.73 -3.04
CA ASP A 198 16.25 8.87 -2.83
C ASP A 198 16.04 7.86 -1.72
N LEU A 199 15.37 8.27 -0.64
CA LEU A 199 15.02 7.42 0.49
C LEU A 199 14.08 6.28 0.10
N LEU A 200 13.24 6.46 -0.93
CA LEU A 200 12.32 5.43 -1.38
C LEU A 200 13.03 4.20 -1.95
N GLY A 201 14.29 4.36 -2.38
CA GLY A 201 15.09 3.24 -2.91
C GLY A 201 14.55 2.66 -4.22
N ILE A 202 13.67 3.37 -4.93
CA ILE A 202 13.07 2.91 -6.19
C ILE A 202 14.07 3.02 -7.35
N GLY A 203 13.94 2.16 -8.36
CA GLY A 203 14.84 2.14 -9.52
C GLY A 203 14.58 3.28 -10.54
N TYR A 204 13.38 3.85 -10.55
CA TYR A 204 12.91 4.79 -11.58
C TYR A 204 12.79 6.23 -11.05
N LYS A 205 13.70 6.64 -10.16
CA LYS A 205 13.69 7.96 -9.49
C LYS A 205 13.57 9.14 -10.46
N HIS A 206 14.21 9.03 -11.62
CA HIS A 206 14.18 10.02 -12.69
C HIS A 206 12.76 10.36 -13.17
N ARG A 207 11.79 9.44 -13.00
CA ARG A 207 10.39 9.61 -13.40
C ARG A 207 9.49 10.24 -12.34
N VAL A 208 10.03 10.61 -11.18
CA VAL A 208 9.22 11.13 -10.08
C VAL A 208 9.01 12.63 -10.22
N VAL A 209 7.75 13.05 -10.15
CA VAL A 209 7.33 14.45 -10.23
C VAL A 209 6.41 14.82 -9.07
N CYS A 210 6.55 16.04 -8.56
CA CYS A 210 5.64 16.63 -7.58
C CYS A 210 4.77 17.67 -8.27
N VAL A 211 3.45 17.52 -8.15
CA VAL A 211 2.46 18.51 -8.58
C VAL A 211 1.76 19.11 -7.37
N SER A 212 0.88 20.08 -7.55
CA SER A 212 0.08 20.63 -6.45
C SER A 212 -0.86 19.58 -5.84
N ASP A 213 -1.31 19.81 -4.61
CA ASP A 213 -2.27 18.92 -3.93
C ASP A 213 -3.60 18.82 -4.70
N THR A 214 -4.05 19.92 -5.30
CA THR A 214 -5.26 19.98 -6.14
C THR A 214 -5.14 19.07 -7.36
N VAL A 215 -4.05 19.22 -8.11
CA VAL A 215 -3.79 18.43 -9.32
C VAL A 215 -3.62 16.96 -8.98
N PHE A 216 -2.88 16.63 -7.92
CA PHE A 216 -2.73 15.23 -7.51
C PHE A 216 -4.06 14.60 -7.10
N SER A 217 -4.91 15.35 -6.40
CA SER A 217 -6.25 14.89 -6.03
C SER A 217 -7.11 14.55 -7.23
N GLU A 218 -7.08 15.40 -8.27
CA GLU A 218 -7.77 15.18 -9.54
C GLU A 218 -7.25 13.91 -10.23
N LEU A 219 -5.93 13.76 -10.32
CA LEU A 219 -5.28 12.62 -10.96
C LEU A 219 -5.65 11.29 -10.29
N VAL A 220 -5.53 11.18 -8.96
CA VAL A 220 -5.80 9.91 -8.26
C VAL A 220 -7.28 9.55 -8.18
N GLN A 221 -8.19 10.50 -8.39
CA GLN A 221 -9.63 10.26 -8.38
C GLN A 221 -10.16 9.85 -9.75
N ASN A 222 -9.63 10.43 -10.83
CA ASN A 222 -10.19 10.28 -12.18
C ASN A 222 -9.38 9.38 -13.11
N TYR A 223 -8.11 9.10 -12.81
CA TYR A 223 -7.21 8.34 -13.69
C TYR A 223 -6.89 6.94 -13.14
N THR A 224 -7.79 6.38 -12.34
CA THR A 224 -7.75 4.95 -11.99
C THR A 224 -8.42 4.12 -13.07
N GLU A 225 -7.91 2.91 -13.32
CA GLU A 225 -8.58 1.94 -14.20
C GLU A 225 -10.03 1.68 -13.73
N VAL A 226 -10.98 1.72 -14.66
CA VAL A 226 -12.43 1.49 -14.42
C VAL A 226 -12.89 0.24 -15.14
#